data_AF-A0AAU6JQ22-F1
#
_entry.id   AF-A0AAU6JQ22-F1
#
_cell.length_a   1.000
_cell.length_b   1.000
_cell.length_c   1.000
_cell.angle_alpha   90.00
_cell.angle_beta   90.00
_cell.angle_gamma   90.00
#
_symmetry.space_group_name_H-M   'P 1'
#
loop_
_entity.id
_entity.type
_entity.pdbx_description
1 polymer ?
#
loop_
_entity_poly.entity_id
_entity_poly.type
_entity_poly.pdbx_seq_one_letter_code
_entity_poly.pdbx_strand_id
1 'polypeptide(L)'
;MVETEIREGSPSSLSETDATERHGRQCRWCRRPLSRYNNEPFCSACSRHVPATSSPPPQVEPEVWQRADVREALWARDFGRVCHLVRIGSSLRQSDMAELTGLSQAFLSMLESGVRRLTNIDKIVELLAGLNTPAELTGPMLQPPTAEGRPCGPSLTGKKGGWPA
;
A
#
# COMPACT_ATOMS: atom_id res chain seq x y z
N MET A 1 -37.61 -42.84 -66.71
CA MET A 1 -37.12 -42.06 -67.87
C MET A 1 -37.03 -40.62 -67.39
N VAL A 2 -35.86 -40.01 -67.14
CA VAL A 2 -34.52 -40.27 -67.69
C VAL A 2 -33.48 -39.89 -66.62
N GLU A 3 -32.42 -40.71 -66.55
CA GLU A 3 -31.10 -40.45 -65.95
C GLU A 3 -30.46 -39.19 -66.58
N THR A 4 -29.48 -38.47 -66.02
CA THR A 4 -28.13 -38.90 -65.66
C THR A 4 -27.37 -37.79 -64.89
N GLU A 5 -26.34 -38.22 -64.18
CA GLU A 5 -25.36 -37.51 -63.36
C GLU A 5 -24.55 -36.41 -64.05
N ILE A 6 -24.08 -35.42 -63.27
CA ILE A 6 -22.74 -34.81 -63.44
C ILE A 6 -22.12 -34.54 -62.05
N ARG A 7 -21.02 -35.25 -61.75
CA ARG A 7 -19.98 -34.88 -60.78
C ARG A 7 -19.24 -33.66 -61.31
N GLU A 8 -18.92 -32.67 -60.46
CA GLU A 8 -17.66 -31.89 -60.40
C GLU A 8 -17.63 -31.20 -59.01
N GLY A 9 -16.65 -31.47 -58.16
CA GLY A 9 -15.49 -30.58 -58.05
C GLY A 9 -15.56 -29.78 -56.74
N SER A 10 -14.88 -30.25 -55.68
CA SER A 10 -14.46 -29.40 -54.55
C SER A 10 -13.45 -28.36 -55.09
N PRO A 11 -13.34 -27.13 -54.53
CA PRO A 11 -12.94 -26.99 -53.12
C PRO A 11 -13.49 -25.73 -52.39
N SER A 12 -13.25 -25.71 -51.09
CA SER A 12 -13.06 -24.49 -50.28
C SER A 12 -14.23 -23.53 -50.13
N SER A 13 -14.89 -23.64 -48.97
CA SER A 13 -15.19 -22.47 -48.13
C SER A 13 -15.30 -22.96 -46.69
N LEU A 14 -14.15 -23.35 -46.13
CA LEU A 14 -13.94 -23.23 -44.70
C LEU A 14 -14.00 -21.73 -44.43
N SER A 15 -15.17 -21.25 -44.02
CA SER A 15 -15.32 -19.91 -43.48
C SER A 15 -14.49 -19.84 -42.21
N GLU A 16 -13.26 -19.37 -42.40
CA GLU A 16 -12.41 -18.65 -41.47
C GLU A 16 -13.22 -17.52 -40.83
N THR A 17 -14.05 -17.86 -39.85
CA THR A 17 -14.54 -16.87 -38.89
C THR A 17 -14.03 -17.29 -37.53
N ASP A 18 -13.24 -16.38 -36.97
CA ASP A 18 -13.10 -16.19 -35.55
C ASP A 18 -12.09 -17.12 -34.83
N ALA A 19 -10.89 -17.22 -35.41
CA ALA A 19 -9.67 -17.24 -34.62
C ALA A 19 -9.47 -15.86 -33.95
N THR A 20 -10.46 -15.42 -33.16
CA THR A 20 -10.30 -14.33 -32.20
C THR A 20 -9.24 -14.80 -31.22
N GLU A 21 -8.00 -14.47 -31.54
CA GLU A 21 -7.02 -13.90 -30.63
C GLU A 21 -7.32 -14.27 -29.19
N ARG A 22 -7.10 -15.56 -28.89
CA ARG A 22 -6.97 -16.05 -27.51
C ARG A 22 -5.65 -15.53 -26.96
N HIS A 23 -5.52 -14.22 -26.82
CA HIS A 23 -4.53 -13.58 -25.98
C HIS A 23 -4.93 -13.85 -24.52
N GLY A 24 -4.86 -15.12 -24.12
CA GLY A 24 -4.99 -15.54 -22.75
C GLY A 24 -3.91 -14.81 -21.96
N ARG A 25 -4.33 -13.96 -21.03
CA ARG A 25 -3.40 -13.21 -20.17
C ARG A 25 -2.40 -14.20 -19.58
N GLN A 26 -1.12 -13.88 -19.65
CA GLN A 26 -0.06 -14.74 -19.11
C GLN A 26 0.37 -14.23 -17.74
N CYS A 27 0.75 -15.14 -16.85
CA CYS A 27 1.35 -14.80 -15.56
C CYS A 27 2.66 -14.01 -15.78
N ARG A 28 2.83 -12.86 -15.13
CA ARG A 28 4.04 -12.03 -15.27
C ARG A 28 5.32 -12.68 -14.74
N TRP A 29 5.20 -13.70 -13.88
CA TRP A 29 6.33 -14.43 -13.31
C TRP A 29 6.69 -15.69 -14.11
N CYS A 30 5.77 -16.66 -14.18
CA CYS A 30 6.05 -17.98 -14.76
C CYS A 30 5.58 -18.13 -16.22
N ARG A 31 4.99 -17.08 -16.80
CA ARG A 31 4.47 -17.01 -18.19
C ARG A 31 3.45 -18.07 -18.60
N ARG A 32 2.93 -18.85 -17.65
CA ARG A 32 1.80 -19.75 -17.90
C ARG A 32 0.52 -18.96 -18.19
N PRO A 33 -0.37 -19.47 -19.06
CA PRO A 33 -1.67 -18.84 -19.30
C PRO A 33 -2.48 -18.79 -18.00
N LEU A 34 -3.05 -17.62 -17.70
CA LEU A 34 -3.92 -17.41 -16.56
C LEU A 34 -5.30 -18.00 -16.86
N SER A 35 -5.92 -18.57 -15.83
CA SER A 35 -7.31 -19.01 -15.91
C SER A 35 -8.22 -17.83 -16.25
N ARG A 36 -9.32 -18.09 -16.96
CA ARG A 36 -10.36 -17.08 -17.26
C ARG A 36 -10.95 -16.44 -16.01
N TYR A 37 -10.98 -17.17 -14.90
CA TYR A 37 -11.49 -16.70 -13.62
C TYR A 37 -10.44 -15.96 -12.78
N ASN A 38 -9.20 -15.85 -13.27
CA ASN A 38 -8.12 -15.18 -12.57
C ASN A 38 -7.90 -13.78 -13.16
N ASN A 39 -8.33 -12.75 -12.42
CA ASN A 39 -8.15 -11.36 -12.82
C ASN A 39 -6.77 -10.79 -12.41
N GLU A 40 -6.00 -11.51 -11.58
CA GLU A 40 -4.69 -11.08 -11.11
C GLU A 40 -3.60 -11.18 -12.20
N PRO A 41 -2.54 -10.35 -12.13
CA PRO A 41 -1.39 -10.43 -13.04
C PRO A 41 -0.47 -11.64 -12.79
N PHE A 42 -0.74 -12.43 -11.73
CA PHE A 42 0.01 -13.61 -11.35
C PHE A 42 -0.91 -14.83 -11.22
N CYS A 43 -0.39 -16.03 -11.52
CA CYS A 43 -1.14 -17.27 -11.28
C CYS A 43 -1.23 -17.57 -9.78
N SER A 44 -2.22 -18.35 -9.35
CA SER A 44 -2.48 -18.64 -7.92
C SER A 44 -1.31 -19.30 -7.17
N ALA A 45 -0.33 -19.88 -7.87
CA ALA A 45 0.91 -20.37 -7.29
C ALA A 45 1.95 -19.24 -7.14
N CYS A 46 2.18 -18.46 -8.20
CA CYS A 46 3.13 -17.34 -8.16
C CYS A 46 2.64 -16.18 -7.28
N SER A 47 1.34 -15.96 -7.15
CA SER A 47 0.77 -14.92 -6.28
C SER A 47 1.10 -15.15 -4.80
N ARG A 48 1.41 -16.40 -4.40
CA ARG A 48 1.88 -16.72 -3.04
C ARG A 48 3.32 -16.28 -2.79
N HIS A 49 4.08 -16.04 -3.86
CA HIS A 49 5.49 -15.65 -3.83
C HIS A 49 5.69 -14.17 -4.15
N VAL A 50 4.70 -13.55 -4.80
CA VAL A 50 4.68 -12.12 -5.05
C VAL A 50 4.16 -11.45 -3.77
N PRO A 51 4.91 -10.52 -3.16
CA PRO A 51 4.36 -9.66 -2.11
C PRO A 51 3.13 -8.97 -2.71
N ALA A 52 1.96 -9.12 -2.08
CA ALA A 52 0.69 -8.57 -2.56
C ALA A 52 0.95 -7.18 -3.14
N THR A 53 0.70 -7.02 -4.45
CA THR A 53 1.02 -5.82 -5.23
C THR A 53 0.58 -4.62 -4.42
N SER A 54 1.54 -3.95 -3.80
CA SER A 54 1.22 -2.93 -2.82
C SER A 54 0.56 -1.81 -3.60
N SER A 55 -0.73 -1.58 -3.33
CA SER A 55 -1.26 -0.23 -3.50
C SER A 55 -0.23 0.73 -2.91
N PRO A 56 0.06 1.89 -3.54
CA PRO A 56 0.98 2.85 -2.94
C PRO A 56 0.58 3.01 -1.47
N PRO A 57 1.56 2.94 -0.55
CA PRO A 57 1.26 2.95 0.88
C PRO A 57 0.37 4.15 1.15
N PRO A 58 -0.66 4.01 2.00
CA PRO A 58 -1.51 5.15 2.34
C PRO A 58 -0.61 6.31 2.78
N GLN A 59 -0.76 7.49 2.19
CA GLN A 59 0.03 8.66 2.56
C GLN A 59 -0.88 9.79 3.00
N VAL A 60 -0.35 10.67 3.84
CA VAL A 60 -1.03 11.90 4.22
C VAL A 60 -0.82 12.93 3.11
N GLU A 61 -1.93 13.45 2.58
CA GLU A 61 -1.92 14.53 1.59
C GLU A 61 -1.29 15.81 2.17
N PRO A 62 -0.27 16.40 1.52
CA PRO A 62 0.45 17.56 2.06
C PRO A 62 -0.44 18.78 2.35
N GLU A 63 -1.51 18.95 1.58
CA GLU A 63 -2.48 20.05 1.73
C GLU A 63 -3.20 20.03 3.08
N VAL A 64 -3.37 18.84 3.68
CA VAL A 64 -4.05 18.69 4.97
C VAL A 64 -3.31 19.44 6.08
N TRP A 65 -1.99 19.48 6.03
CA TRP A 65 -1.16 20.21 7.00
C TRP A 65 -1.29 21.74 6.91
N GLN A 66 -1.80 22.27 5.80
CA GLN A 66 -2.01 23.71 5.62
C GLN A 66 -3.30 24.19 6.27
N ARG A 67 -4.23 23.29 6.58
CA ARG A 67 -5.53 23.64 7.17
C ARG A 67 -5.36 24.25 8.55
N ALA A 68 -6.11 25.31 8.83
CA ALA A 68 -6.03 26.05 10.09
C ALA A 68 -6.37 25.18 11.31
N ASP A 69 -7.35 24.28 11.19
CA ASP A 69 -7.78 23.35 12.23
C ASP A 69 -6.67 22.34 12.61
N VAL A 70 -5.93 21.83 11.62
CA VAL A 70 -4.79 20.93 11.83
C VAL A 70 -3.64 21.66 12.53
N ARG A 71 -3.34 22.89 12.10
CA ARG A 71 -2.28 23.72 12.68
C ARG A 71 -2.59 24.12 14.12
N GLU A 72 -3.83 24.49 14.40
CA GLU A 72 -4.30 24.80 15.76
C GLU A 72 -4.17 23.58 16.68
N ALA A 73 -4.58 22.40 16.22
CA ALA A 73 -4.46 21.17 16.99
C ALA A 73 -2.99 20.79 17.27
N LEU A 74 -2.10 20.98 16.29
CA LEU A 74 -0.65 20.78 16.47
C LEU A 74 -0.04 21.76 17.49
N TRP A 75 -0.47 23.03 17.46
CA TRP A 75 -0.04 24.05 18.40
C TRP A 75 -0.52 23.75 19.82
N ALA A 76 -1.78 23.32 19.95
CA ALA A 76 -2.38 22.89 21.21
C ALA A 76 -1.82 21.54 21.72
N ARG A 77 -0.95 20.87 20.95
CA ARG A 77 -0.40 19.53 21.22
C ARG A 77 -1.52 18.48 21.42
N ASP A 78 -2.64 18.65 20.74
CA ASP A 78 -3.76 17.71 20.75
C ASP A 78 -3.58 16.67 19.65
N PHE A 79 -2.75 15.66 19.93
CA PHE A 79 -2.43 14.60 18.97
C PHE A 79 -3.64 13.75 18.59
N GLY A 80 -4.65 13.63 19.45
CA GLY A 80 -5.90 12.93 19.12
C GLY A 80 -6.69 13.70 18.06
N ARG A 81 -6.80 15.02 18.24
CA ARG A 81 -7.43 15.88 17.24
C ARG A 81 -6.64 15.92 15.94
N VAL A 82 -5.32 15.97 15.99
CA VAL A 82 -4.46 15.91 14.79
C VAL A 82 -4.68 14.60 14.03
N CYS A 83 -4.61 13.44 14.69
CA CYS A 83 -4.85 12.15 14.04
C CYS A 83 -6.22 12.09 13.37
N HIS A 84 -7.26 12.59 14.04
CA HIS A 84 -8.60 12.63 13.48
C HIS A 84 -8.69 13.51 12.23
N LEU A 85 -8.16 14.75 12.30
CA LEU A 85 -8.20 15.70 11.19
C LEU A 85 -7.38 15.24 9.99
N VAL A 86 -6.20 14.68 10.24
CA VAL A 86 -5.34 14.08 9.21
C VAL A 86 -6.05 12.91 8.52
N ARG A 87 -6.66 12.03 9.31
CA ARG A 87 -7.35 10.86 8.79
C ARG A 87 -8.51 11.23 7.88
N ILE A 88 -9.36 12.19 8.28
CA ILE A 88 -10.47 12.64 7.44
C ILE A 88 -10.00 13.47 6.23
N GLY A 89 -8.93 14.26 6.40
CA GLY A 89 -8.37 15.11 5.35
C GLY A 89 -7.70 14.32 4.23
N SER A 90 -7.12 13.17 4.55
CA SER A 90 -6.47 12.28 3.59
C SER A 90 -7.31 11.03 3.24
N SER A 91 -8.57 10.98 3.67
CA SER A 91 -9.47 9.82 3.47
C SER A 91 -8.88 8.47 3.91
N LEU A 92 -8.06 8.50 4.96
CA LEU A 92 -7.39 7.32 5.50
C LEU A 92 -8.32 6.52 6.42
N ARG A 93 -8.15 5.20 6.44
CA ARG A 93 -8.76 4.36 7.47
C ARG A 93 -7.91 4.40 8.73
N GLN A 94 -8.50 3.96 9.85
CA GLN A 94 -7.75 3.86 11.11
C GLN A 94 -6.68 2.76 11.06
N SER A 95 -6.90 1.70 10.26
CA SER A 95 -5.90 0.68 9.94
C SER A 95 -4.70 1.29 9.22
N ASP A 96 -4.95 2.18 8.26
CA ASP A 96 -3.92 2.82 7.45
C ASP A 96 -3.05 3.74 8.34
N MET A 97 -3.69 4.47 9.25
CA MET A 97 -2.99 5.27 10.27
C MET A 97 -2.16 4.41 11.22
N ALA A 98 -2.64 3.21 11.58
CA ALA A 98 -1.89 2.27 12.42
C ALA A 98 -0.64 1.75 11.70
N GLU A 99 -0.77 1.42 10.42
CA GLU A 99 0.35 1.00 9.57
C GLU A 99 1.38 2.11 9.38
N LEU A 100 0.93 3.36 9.18
CA LEU A 100 1.81 4.51 9.00
C LEU A 100 2.59 4.88 10.27
N THR A 101 1.93 4.83 11.42
CA THR A 101 2.50 5.31 12.69
C THR A 101 3.15 4.22 13.53
N GLY A 102 2.91 2.94 13.20
CA GLY A 102 3.31 1.81 14.04
C GLY A 102 2.52 1.69 15.35
N LEU A 103 1.52 2.56 15.57
CA LEU A 103 0.65 2.49 16.73
C LEU A 103 -0.49 1.49 16.50
N SER A 104 -0.98 0.86 17.57
CA SER A 104 -2.11 -0.06 17.43
C SER A 104 -3.39 0.69 17.11
N GLN A 105 -4.26 0.08 16.30
CA GLN A 105 -5.56 0.64 15.94
C GLN A 105 -6.42 0.98 17.19
N ALA A 106 -6.41 0.11 18.20
CA ALA A 106 -7.13 0.35 19.46
C ALA A 106 -6.57 1.57 20.21
N PHE A 107 -5.25 1.77 20.18
CA PHE A 107 -4.62 2.95 20.77
C PHE A 107 -4.99 4.23 20.02
N LEU A 108 -4.98 4.20 18.68
CA LEU A 108 -5.44 5.32 17.85
C LEU A 108 -6.91 5.66 18.11
N SER A 109 -7.77 4.66 18.30
CA SER A 109 -9.18 4.88 18.66
C SER A 109 -9.33 5.56 20.02
N MET A 110 -8.60 5.10 21.05
CA MET A 110 -8.58 5.74 22.36
C MET A 110 -7.99 7.17 22.32
N LEU A 111 -7.05 7.40 21.42
CA LEU A 111 -6.43 8.70 21.21
C LEU A 111 -7.40 9.68 20.52
N GLU A 112 -8.05 9.26 19.42
CA GLU A 112 -9.06 10.06 18.69
C GLU A 112 -10.29 10.40 19.55
N SER A 113 -10.70 9.47 20.42
CA SER A 113 -11.83 9.67 21.35
C SER A 113 -11.49 10.48 22.61
N GLY A 114 -10.20 10.83 22.81
CA GLY A 114 -9.74 11.57 23.97
C GLY A 114 -9.68 10.77 25.27
N VAL A 115 -9.98 9.46 25.23
CA VAL A 115 -9.88 8.54 26.37
C VAL A 115 -8.42 8.43 26.85
N ARG A 116 -7.46 8.54 25.92
CA ARG A 116 -6.03 8.49 26.22
C ARG A 116 -5.29 9.64 25.57
N ARG A 117 -4.36 10.26 26.30
CA ARG A 117 -3.48 11.33 25.78
C ARG A 117 -2.10 10.77 25.47
N LEU A 118 -1.51 11.22 24.37
CA LEU A 118 -0.14 10.89 23.99
C LEU A 118 0.81 11.88 24.68
N THR A 119 1.45 11.46 25.77
CA THR A 119 2.35 12.31 26.57
C THR A 119 3.82 11.88 26.48
N ASN A 120 4.09 10.67 25.98
CA ASN A 120 5.44 10.18 25.80
C ASN A 120 6.04 10.79 24.52
N ILE A 121 7.16 11.50 24.67
CA ILE A 121 7.83 12.23 23.58
C ILE A 121 8.28 11.26 22.47
N ASP A 122 8.83 10.09 22.81
CA ASP A 122 9.28 9.11 21.81
C ASP A 122 8.11 8.66 20.92
N LYS A 123 6.95 8.39 21.54
CA LYS A 123 5.74 8.01 20.79
C LYS A 123 5.15 9.16 19.97
N ILE A 124 5.31 10.39 20.43
CA ILE A 124 4.92 11.58 19.67
C ILE A 124 5.81 11.72 18.44
N VAL A 125 7.13 11.52 18.59
CA VAL A 125 8.07 11.54 17.47
C VAL A 125 7.77 10.41 16.49
N GLU A 126 7.52 9.19 16.96
CA GLU A 126 7.10 8.06 16.11
C GLU A 126 5.82 8.35 15.33
N LEU A 127 4.79 8.90 15.99
CA LEU A 127 3.55 9.31 15.36
C LEU A 127 3.80 10.33 14.25
N LEU A 128 4.50 11.41 14.56
CA LEU A 128 4.73 12.53 13.64
C LEU A 128 5.62 12.13 12.46
N ALA A 129 6.63 11.30 12.72
CA ALA A 129 7.49 10.73 11.70
C ALA A 129 6.71 9.79 10.77
N GLY A 130 5.86 8.93 11.33
CA GLY A 130 5.00 8.01 10.56
C GLY A 130 3.99 8.74 9.67
N LEU A 131 3.46 9.88 10.13
CA LEU A 131 2.58 10.74 9.33
C LEU A 131 3.33 11.67 8.36
N ASN A 132 4.66 11.62 8.35
CA ASN A 132 5.51 12.48 7.53
C ASN A 132 5.19 13.98 7.73
N THR A 133 5.06 14.37 8.99
CA THR A 133 4.64 15.73 9.37
C THR A 133 5.72 16.75 8.99
N PRO A 134 5.38 17.89 8.37
CA PRO A 134 6.35 18.93 8.04
C PRO A 134 7.09 19.45 9.27
N ALA A 135 8.43 19.52 9.15
CA ALA A 135 9.34 20.04 10.17
C ALA A 135 8.94 21.42 10.69
N GLU A 136 8.50 22.27 9.76
CA GLU A 136 8.11 23.67 9.96
C GLU A 136 6.96 23.84 10.96
N LEU A 137 6.10 22.82 11.11
CA LEU A 137 4.91 22.89 11.94
C LEU A 137 5.13 22.34 13.36
N THR A 138 6.14 21.51 13.54
CA THR A 138 6.29 20.72 14.77
C THR A 138 7.45 21.21 15.65
N GLY A 139 8.41 21.92 15.04
CA GLY A 139 9.62 22.42 15.69
C GLY A 139 10.68 21.33 15.86
N PRO A 140 11.96 21.72 16.01
CA PRO A 140 13.10 20.78 15.94
C PRO A 140 13.11 19.72 17.06
N MET A 141 12.43 19.97 18.19
CA MET A 141 12.39 19.03 19.32
C MET A 141 11.54 17.78 19.09
N LEU A 142 10.63 17.81 18.12
CA LEU A 142 9.69 16.73 17.84
C LEU A 142 9.99 16.02 16.52
N GLN A 143 11.16 16.27 15.94
CA GLN A 143 11.65 15.55 14.78
C GLN A 143 12.47 14.34 15.21
N PRO A 144 12.38 13.21 14.49
CA PRO A 144 13.38 12.17 14.64
C PRO A 144 14.75 12.78 14.36
N PRO A 145 15.82 12.36 15.05
CA PRO A 145 17.16 12.88 14.79
C PRO A 145 17.44 12.68 13.30
N THR A 146 17.61 13.79 12.57
CA THR A 146 17.93 13.77 11.16
C THR A 146 19.18 12.91 10.99
N ALA A 147 19.05 11.80 10.27
CA ALA A 147 20.16 10.91 9.94
C ALA A 147 21.11 11.54 8.89
N GLU A 148 21.23 12.88 8.88
CA GLU A 148 22.17 13.61 8.06
C GLU A 148 23.54 13.52 8.75
N GLY A 149 24.32 12.50 8.36
CA GLY A 149 25.73 12.43 8.70
C GLY A 149 26.23 11.14 9.36
N ARG A 150 25.55 10.00 9.21
CA ARG A 150 26.22 8.73 9.49
C ARG A 150 26.91 8.25 8.21
N PRO A 151 28.24 8.39 8.05
CA PRO A 151 28.91 7.68 6.98
C PRO A 151 28.60 6.19 7.14
N CYS A 152 28.19 5.56 6.04
CA CYS A 152 28.03 4.12 5.93
C CYS A 152 29.38 3.45 6.22
N GLY A 153 29.66 3.21 7.50
CA GLY A 153 30.68 2.25 7.91
C GLY A 153 30.15 0.85 7.58
N PRO A 154 30.95 -0.04 6.95
CA PRO A 154 30.50 -1.39 6.67
C PRO A 154 30.17 -2.07 8.01
N SER A 155 28.89 -2.42 8.20
CA SER A 155 28.45 -3.16 9.37
C SER A 155 29.03 -4.56 9.30
N LEU A 156 30.15 -4.77 9.99
CA LEU A 156 30.68 -6.08 10.29
C LEU A 156 29.61 -6.91 10.99
N THR A 157 29.36 -8.08 10.41
CA THR A 157 28.56 -9.17 10.95
C THR A 157 28.86 -9.42 12.42
N GLY A 158 27.84 -9.35 13.28
CA GLY A 158 27.98 -9.53 14.72
C GLY A 158 26.82 -10.31 15.33
N LYS A 159 26.83 -11.63 15.10
CA LYS A 159 26.11 -12.69 15.83
C LYS A 159 25.97 -12.38 17.33
N LYS A 160 24.75 -12.46 17.88
CA LYS A 160 24.41 -12.74 19.30
C LYS A 160 22.87 -12.72 19.41
N GLY A 161 22.22 -13.87 19.55
CA GLY A 161 21.97 -14.56 20.83
C GLY A 161 20.52 -14.24 21.23
N GLY A 162 19.55 -15.13 21.02
CA GLY A 162 19.22 -16.16 22.00
C GLY A 162 18.52 -15.53 23.21
N TRP A 163 17.20 -15.41 23.19
CA TRP A 163 16.42 -15.04 24.39
C TRP A 163 16.26 -16.28 25.29
N PRO A 164 16.60 -16.21 26.59
CA PRO A 164 16.39 -17.31 27.51
C PRO A 164 14.96 -17.35 28.08
N ALA A 165 14.47 -18.59 28.16
CA ALA A 165 13.40 -19.20 28.97
C ALA A 165 12.01 -18.53 29.04
#